data_AF-A0A2D6N1J5-F1
#
_entry.id   AF-A0A2D6N1J5-F1
#
_cell.length_a   1.000
_cell.length_b   1.000
_cell.length_c   1.000
_cell.angle_alpha   90.00
_cell.angle_beta   90.00
_cell.angle_gamma   90.00
#
_symmetry.space_group_name_H-M   'P 1'
#
loop_
_entity.id
_entity.type
_entity.pdbx_description
1 polymer ?
#
loop_
_entity_poly.entity_id
_entity_poly.type
_entity_poly.pdbx_seq_one_letter_code
_entity_poly.pdbx_strand_id
1 'polypeptide(L)'
;MHGRTFLLGRLVSHGLTRLPAAASVAAREIGSRRHPPDSGSRWSNRKPGPERTLDASTHGLQNKETAVRPSLTLLIFLILATPALATDGVLEINQTCAVNTGCFDGDTPGFPVTITTPGTSYRLTSRLIVPNQSTDGIRVSTSDIGIDLNNFAIIRSGCEGLTTDCTPTWGSGSGIERNDNQATDRGTSVKNGSIIGMGQYGVLLGEQAEVTNLRIRWTRQHGISVAEGSRVIGNTVYQSSLYGIWAYNGSTVLGNTVYLNGGDGIHVGEGSTVSDNTAYQNGGDGIHTSFGSTVSDNTAYRNGDDGIYTGSGSTISDNTAYRNEGDGIHADFGATVNGNTLNFNESMQLRLSGAASYYGNTLISPDSASLIQAVGVNGGANVCYISDTATQSRCPVPPP
;
A
#
# COMPACT_ATOMS: atom_id res chain seq x y z
N MET A 1 50.47 28.26 25.87
CA MET A 1 49.80 29.56 25.61
C MET A 1 48.62 29.25 24.69
N HIS A 2 47.41 29.08 25.24
CA HIS A 2 46.33 30.09 25.22
C HIS A 2 46.10 30.66 23.80
N GLY A 3 44.93 30.54 23.16
CA GLY A 3 43.60 30.27 23.72
C GLY A 3 42.56 29.84 22.68
N ARG A 4 41.47 29.33 23.27
CA ARG A 4 40.18 29.04 22.66
C ARG A 4 39.42 30.34 22.41
N THR A 5 38.72 30.44 21.30
CA THR A 5 37.66 31.44 21.10
C THR A 5 36.37 30.70 20.79
N PHE A 6 35.50 30.62 21.80
CA PHE A 6 34.09 30.27 21.68
C PHE A 6 33.35 31.50 21.14
N LEU A 7 32.58 31.33 20.05
CA LEU A 7 31.53 32.29 19.68
C LEU A 7 30.18 31.74 20.12
N LEU A 8 29.59 32.37 21.15
CA LEU A 8 28.16 32.32 21.42
C LEU A 8 27.44 33.19 20.37
N GLY A 9 26.33 32.69 19.82
CA GLY A 9 25.52 33.45 18.88
C GLY A 9 24.09 32.92 18.73
N ARG A 10 23.24 33.29 19.69
CA ARG A 10 21.78 33.48 19.59
C ARG A 10 20.91 32.30 19.08
N LEU A 11 20.30 31.59 20.04
CA LEU A 11 18.97 31.02 19.85
C LEU A 11 17.95 32.15 19.66
N VAL A 12 17.27 32.17 18.52
CA VAL A 12 16.01 32.90 18.34
C VAL A 12 14.88 31.89 18.51
N SER A 13 14.13 32.05 19.59
CA SER A 13 12.87 31.35 19.84
C SER A 13 11.79 31.95 18.93
N HIS A 14 11.31 31.18 17.96
CA HIS A 14 10.04 31.49 17.30
C HIS A 14 8.95 30.53 17.79
N GLY A 15 7.84 31.15 18.14
CA GLY A 15 6.80 30.58 18.98
C GLY A 15 5.96 29.53 18.26
N LEU A 16 5.76 28.44 18.98
CA LEU A 16 4.62 27.54 18.84
C LEU A 16 3.32 28.36 18.86
N THR A 17 2.71 28.54 17.70
CA THR A 17 1.33 29.00 17.58
C THR A 17 0.42 27.79 17.40
N ARG A 18 -0.63 27.80 18.24
CA ARG A 18 -1.54 26.71 18.54
C ARG A 18 -2.47 26.40 17.37
N LEU A 19 -2.68 25.11 17.13
CA LEU A 19 -3.82 24.56 16.38
C LEU A 19 -5.14 24.92 17.10
N PRO A 20 -6.20 25.34 16.40
CA PRO A 20 -7.54 25.29 16.95
C PRO A 20 -8.20 23.94 16.63
N ALA A 21 -8.73 23.34 17.69
CA ALA A 21 -9.65 22.22 17.66
C ALA A 21 -11.03 22.65 17.12
N ALA A 22 -11.66 21.80 16.32
CA ALA A 22 -13.11 21.80 16.08
C ALA A 22 -13.57 20.34 16.20
N ALA A 23 -14.17 19.95 17.33
CA ALA A 23 -15.57 20.11 17.71
C ALA A 23 -16.43 18.92 17.24
N SER A 24 -16.57 17.98 18.18
CA SER A 24 -17.60 16.97 18.28
C SER A 24 -19.00 17.57 18.21
N VAL A 25 -19.90 16.97 17.42
CA VAL A 25 -21.34 17.15 17.55
C VAL A 25 -21.97 15.76 17.65
N ALA A 26 -22.55 15.49 18.82
CA ALA A 26 -23.43 14.35 19.07
C ALA A 26 -24.88 14.81 19.26
N ALA A 27 -25.77 13.92 18.82
CA ALA A 27 -27.15 13.68 19.26
C ALA A 27 -28.29 14.64 18.84
N ARG A 28 -29.27 14.05 18.15
CA ARG A 28 -30.68 14.15 18.57
C ARG A 28 -31.48 12.89 18.17
N GLU A 29 -32.11 12.28 19.17
CA GLU A 29 -33.07 11.17 19.10
C GLU A 29 -34.45 11.60 18.56
N ILE A 30 -35.26 10.61 18.14
CA ILE A 30 -36.68 10.27 18.48
C ILE A 30 -37.20 9.36 17.34
N GLY A 31 -37.79 8.17 17.51
CA GLY A 31 -38.07 7.36 18.70
C GLY A 31 -38.87 6.08 18.37
N SER A 32 -38.95 5.19 19.36
CA SER A 32 -40.13 4.41 19.81
C SER A 32 -40.93 3.53 18.83
N ARG A 33 -40.95 2.21 19.09
CA ARG A 33 -42.14 1.39 19.46
C ARG A 33 -41.74 -0.10 19.66
N ARG A 34 -41.76 -0.60 20.91
CA ARG A 34 -42.82 -1.36 21.62
C ARG A 34 -42.88 -2.87 21.31
N HIS A 35 -42.50 -3.66 22.32
CA HIS A 35 -42.95 -5.05 22.57
C HIS A 35 -44.38 -5.10 23.12
N PRO A 36 -45.04 -6.27 23.00
CA PRO A 36 -45.93 -6.79 24.06
C PRO A 36 -45.71 -8.33 24.28
N PRO A 37 -46.40 -9.02 25.21
CA PRO A 37 -45.75 -9.53 26.42
C PRO A 37 -45.95 -11.05 26.68
N ASP A 38 -45.25 -11.52 27.71
CA ASP A 38 -45.46 -12.79 28.41
C ASP A 38 -46.88 -12.96 28.97
N SER A 39 -47.37 -14.21 28.93
CA SER A 39 -48.50 -14.69 29.74
C SER A 39 -48.07 -15.94 30.51
N GLY A 40 -48.07 -15.85 31.83
CA GLY A 40 -47.79 -16.96 32.74
C GLY A 40 -49.04 -17.75 33.16
N SER A 41 -48.79 -18.93 33.74
CA SER A 41 -49.67 -19.63 34.70
C SER A 41 -48.85 -20.76 35.37
N ARG A 42 -48.33 -20.56 36.57
CA ARG A 42 -48.86 -20.96 37.89
C ARG A 42 -49.27 -22.45 38.09
N TRP A 43 -48.47 -23.13 38.95
CA TRP A 43 -48.80 -24.04 40.07
C TRP A 43 -49.50 -25.39 39.82
N SER A 44 -48.85 -26.50 40.19
CA SER A 44 -49.11 -27.21 41.47
C SER A 44 -48.29 -28.51 41.62
N ASN A 45 -47.83 -28.74 42.85
CA ASN A 45 -47.16 -29.95 43.35
C ASN A 45 -48.17 -31.08 43.66
N ARG A 46 -47.77 -32.35 43.47
CA ARG A 46 -48.04 -33.48 44.39
C ARG A 46 -47.18 -34.72 44.07
N LYS A 47 -46.51 -35.25 45.11
CA LYS A 47 -45.80 -36.57 45.21
C LYS A 47 -46.82 -37.70 45.61
N PRO A 48 -46.42 -38.93 46.03
CA PRO A 48 -45.74 -40.04 45.32
C PRO A 48 -46.38 -41.45 45.54
N GLY A 49 -45.95 -42.47 44.75
CA GLY A 49 -45.93 -43.93 45.07
C GLY A 49 -47.26 -44.72 45.06
N PRO A 50 -47.27 -46.08 45.09
CA PRO A 50 -46.14 -47.01 45.29
C PRO A 50 -46.04 -48.23 44.32
N GLU A 51 -44.95 -48.97 44.54
CA GLU A 51 -44.55 -50.35 44.19
C GLU A 51 -45.57 -51.35 43.61
N ARG A 52 -45.08 -52.21 42.69
CA ARG A 52 -45.12 -53.67 42.86
C ARG A 52 -44.17 -54.41 41.88
N THR A 53 -43.33 -55.24 42.46
CA THR A 53 -42.49 -56.29 41.87
C THR A 53 -43.26 -57.61 41.73
N LEU A 54 -42.61 -58.62 41.10
CA LEU A 54 -42.93 -60.06 40.97
C LEU A 54 -43.69 -60.43 39.68
N ASP A 55 -43.40 -61.51 38.96
CA ASP A 55 -42.33 -62.51 38.92
C ASP A 55 -42.60 -63.39 37.68
N ALA A 56 -41.57 -64.11 37.19
CA ALA A 56 -41.64 -65.45 36.54
C ALA A 56 -42.56 -65.67 35.30
N SER A 57 -42.38 -66.61 34.38
CA SER A 57 -41.33 -67.55 33.95
C SER A 57 -41.94 -68.35 32.78
N THR A 58 -41.09 -68.72 31.81
CA THR A 58 -41.12 -69.98 31.00
C THR A 58 -42.35 -70.35 30.14
N HIS A 59 -42.06 -70.62 28.85
CA HIS A 59 -42.49 -71.73 27.97
C HIS A 59 -42.20 -71.25 26.53
N GLY A 60 -41.28 -71.77 25.72
CA GLY A 60 -40.85 -73.14 25.51
C GLY A 60 -41.75 -73.78 24.46
N LEU A 61 -41.42 -73.67 23.16
CA LEU A 61 -41.81 -74.61 22.08
C LEU A 61 -40.97 -74.37 20.81
N GLN A 62 -40.32 -75.44 20.37
CA GLN A 62 -39.55 -75.58 19.14
C GLN A 62 -40.47 -75.66 17.92
N ASN A 63 -40.02 -75.21 16.73
CA ASN A 63 -40.14 -75.97 15.48
C ASN A 63 -39.34 -75.35 14.31
N LYS A 64 -38.35 -76.14 13.86
CA LYS A 64 -37.87 -76.45 12.50
C LYS A 64 -37.83 -75.39 11.38
N GLU A 65 -36.59 -75.19 10.92
CA GLU A 65 -36.10 -75.20 9.53
C GLU A 65 -36.82 -74.34 8.47
N THR A 66 -36.12 -73.34 7.92
CA THR A 66 -35.63 -73.33 6.52
C THR A 66 -34.81 -72.08 6.23
N ALA A 67 -33.73 -72.25 5.48
CA ALA A 67 -32.72 -71.25 5.20
C ALA A 67 -33.18 -70.17 4.21
N VAL A 68 -32.95 -68.88 4.52
CA VAL A 68 -32.69 -67.82 3.54
C VAL A 68 -31.57 -66.90 4.06
N ARG A 69 -30.66 -66.58 3.15
CA ARG A 69 -29.32 -65.96 3.22
C ARG A 69 -29.12 -64.73 4.14
N PRO A 70 -27.87 -64.49 4.60
CA PRO A 70 -27.50 -63.33 5.41
C PRO A 70 -27.20 -62.14 4.49
N SER A 71 -27.92 -61.03 4.62
CA SER A 71 -27.57 -59.75 3.97
C SER A 71 -28.35 -58.61 4.61
N LEU A 72 -28.03 -58.25 5.84
CA LEU A 72 -28.53 -57.01 6.44
C LEU A 72 -27.51 -56.40 7.40
N THR A 73 -26.25 -56.30 6.96
CA THR A 73 -25.20 -55.60 7.68
C THR A 73 -24.29 -54.83 6.72
N LEU A 74 -24.88 -54.18 5.71
CA LEU A 74 -24.10 -53.30 4.82
C LEU A 74 -24.99 -52.26 4.13
N LEU A 75 -25.82 -51.51 4.87
CA LEU A 75 -26.51 -50.37 4.27
C LEU A 75 -26.95 -49.29 5.27
N ILE A 76 -26.17 -49.01 6.32
CA ILE A 76 -26.39 -47.83 7.18
C ILE A 76 -25.04 -47.20 7.54
N PHE A 77 -24.19 -46.95 6.54
CA PHE A 77 -22.96 -46.14 6.69
C PHE A 77 -22.79 -45.10 5.57
N LEU A 78 -23.82 -44.85 4.75
CA LEU A 78 -23.69 -44.02 3.54
C LEU A 78 -24.39 -42.65 3.60
N ILE A 79 -24.86 -42.17 4.76
CA ILE A 79 -25.61 -40.89 4.83
C ILE A 79 -25.17 -40.01 6.02
N LEU A 80 -23.86 -39.96 6.27
CA LEU A 80 -23.24 -38.85 7.00
C LEU A 80 -22.14 -38.20 6.15
N ALA A 81 -22.38 -38.06 4.84
CA ALA A 81 -21.64 -37.09 4.05
C ALA A 81 -22.07 -35.70 4.54
N THR A 82 -21.40 -35.20 5.58
CA THR A 82 -21.41 -33.78 5.90
C THR A 82 -21.12 -33.03 4.61
N PRO A 83 -21.92 -32.02 4.21
CA PRO A 83 -21.55 -31.21 3.06
C PRO A 83 -20.16 -30.68 3.33
N ALA A 84 -19.18 -31.08 2.52
CA ALA A 84 -17.92 -30.36 2.46
C ALA A 84 -18.33 -28.97 1.99
N LEU A 85 -18.41 -28.03 2.93
CA LEU A 85 -18.52 -26.62 2.58
C LEU A 85 -17.26 -26.35 1.78
N ALA A 86 -17.40 -26.26 0.45
CA ALA A 86 -16.32 -25.81 -0.40
C ALA A 86 -15.90 -24.46 0.18
N THR A 87 -14.68 -24.39 0.70
CA THR A 87 -14.09 -23.12 1.10
C THR A 87 -14.10 -22.23 -0.15
N ASP A 88 -14.02 -20.92 0.04
CA ASP A 88 -13.88 -19.96 -1.07
C ASP A 88 -12.58 -20.17 -1.90
N GLY A 89 -11.83 -21.24 -1.65
CA GLY A 89 -10.55 -21.57 -2.28
C GLY A 89 -9.39 -20.75 -1.72
N VAL A 90 -9.66 -19.84 -0.78
CA VAL A 90 -8.65 -18.94 -0.20
C VAL A 90 -7.97 -19.64 0.97
N LEU A 91 -6.64 -19.67 0.93
CA LEU A 91 -5.82 -20.22 2.00
C LEU A 91 -5.53 -19.14 3.06
N GLU A 92 -5.70 -19.49 4.33
CA GLU A 92 -5.54 -18.53 5.43
C GLU A 92 -4.10 -18.49 5.97
N ILE A 93 -3.63 -17.29 6.28
CA ILE A 93 -2.35 -17.06 6.97
C ILE A 93 -2.64 -16.30 8.27
N ASN A 94 -2.11 -16.80 9.38
CA ASN A 94 -2.16 -16.11 10.67
C ASN A 94 -0.88 -16.34 11.47
N GLN A 95 -0.72 -15.58 12.56
CA GLN A 95 0.44 -15.65 13.42
C GLN A 95 0.68 -17.06 13.96
N THR A 96 -0.38 -17.78 14.33
CA THR A 96 -0.29 -19.09 14.96
C THR A 96 0.31 -20.10 14.01
N CYS A 97 -0.17 -20.16 12.75
CA CYS A 97 0.42 -21.08 11.78
C CYS A 97 1.85 -20.67 11.43
N ALA A 98 2.09 -19.36 11.23
CA ALA A 98 3.39 -18.83 10.88
C ALA A 98 4.48 -19.18 11.90
N VAL A 99 4.18 -19.33 13.21
CA VAL A 99 5.22 -19.59 14.22
C VAL A 99 5.20 -20.99 14.82
N ASN A 100 4.08 -21.71 14.78
CA ASN A 100 3.94 -22.98 15.51
C ASN A 100 3.84 -24.22 14.60
N THR A 101 3.22 -24.10 13.41
CA THR A 101 2.86 -25.28 12.61
C THR A 101 3.37 -25.25 11.18
N GLY A 102 3.65 -24.08 10.61
CA GLY A 102 3.62 -23.87 9.16
C GLY A 102 2.18 -23.66 8.71
N CYS A 103 1.96 -22.80 7.72
CA CYS A 103 0.63 -22.46 7.23
C CYS A 103 0.13 -23.40 6.12
N PHE A 104 1.04 -24.00 5.33
CA PHE A 104 0.72 -24.85 4.18
C PHE A 104 1.61 -26.08 4.11
N ASP A 105 1.24 -27.04 3.26
CA ASP A 105 2.12 -28.17 2.95
C ASP A 105 3.45 -27.68 2.37
N GLY A 106 4.55 -28.04 3.03
CA GLY A 106 5.90 -27.58 2.65
C GLY A 106 6.33 -26.25 3.27
N ASP A 107 5.44 -25.54 3.99
CA ASP A 107 5.79 -24.37 4.79
C ASP A 107 6.22 -24.81 6.20
N THR A 108 7.43 -24.44 6.61
CA THR A 108 7.95 -24.82 7.94
C THR A 108 7.55 -23.78 8.99
N PRO A 109 7.31 -24.17 10.26
CA PRO A 109 7.11 -23.20 11.34
C PRO A 109 8.25 -22.18 11.40
N GLY A 110 7.89 -20.89 11.45
CA GLY A 110 8.80 -19.77 11.42
C GLY A 110 8.50 -18.83 10.25
N PHE A 111 9.20 -17.69 10.25
CA PHE A 111 9.14 -16.75 9.14
C PHE A 111 10.31 -16.97 8.17
N PRO A 112 10.12 -16.71 6.87
CA PRO A 112 8.86 -16.28 6.24
C PRO A 112 7.84 -17.40 6.05
N VAL A 113 6.56 -17.02 5.97
CA VAL A 113 5.52 -17.91 5.41
C VAL A 113 5.78 -18.06 3.92
N THR A 114 6.01 -19.30 3.46
CA THR A 114 6.43 -19.57 2.09
C THR A 114 5.27 -20.03 1.21
N ILE A 115 5.04 -19.32 0.11
CA ILE A 115 4.02 -19.59 -0.91
C ILE A 115 4.69 -20.19 -2.15
N THR A 116 4.32 -21.42 -2.50
CA THR A 116 4.90 -22.18 -3.62
C THR A 116 3.88 -22.70 -4.62
N THR A 117 2.57 -22.55 -4.35
CA THR A 117 1.50 -23.11 -5.21
C THR A 117 0.96 -22.03 -6.16
N PRO A 118 1.19 -22.12 -7.48
CA PRO A 118 0.77 -21.09 -8.44
C PRO A 118 -0.75 -20.95 -8.50
N GLY A 119 -1.24 -19.80 -8.97
CA GLY A 119 -2.67 -19.59 -9.21
C GLY A 119 -3.54 -19.58 -7.94
N THR A 120 -2.94 -19.38 -6.76
CA THR A 120 -3.61 -19.54 -5.47
C THR A 120 -3.85 -18.21 -4.77
N SER A 121 -4.99 -18.10 -4.08
CA SER A 121 -5.34 -16.93 -3.27
C SER A 121 -5.11 -17.19 -1.78
N TYR A 122 -4.55 -16.20 -1.12
CA TYR A 122 -4.19 -16.20 0.29
C TYR A 122 -4.80 -14.99 0.99
N ARG A 123 -5.19 -15.15 2.25
CA ARG A 123 -5.76 -14.08 3.06
C ARG A 123 -5.22 -14.11 4.49
N LEU A 124 -4.86 -12.94 5.01
CA LEU A 124 -4.54 -12.82 6.44
C LEU A 124 -5.81 -12.92 7.30
N THR A 125 -5.73 -13.68 8.38
CA THR A 125 -6.75 -13.75 9.44
C THR A 125 -6.26 -13.23 10.79
N SER A 126 -5.01 -12.79 10.87
CA SER A 126 -4.47 -12.00 11.96
C SER A 126 -3.34 -11.07 11.48
N ARG A 127 -2.89 -10.16 12.34
CA ARG A 127 -1.58 -9.52 12.15
C ARG A 127 -0.46 -10.56 12.16
N LEU A 128 0.63 -10.27 11.45
CA LEU A 128 1.90 -11.01 11.50
C LEU A 128 2.96 -10.15 12.18
N ILE A 129 3.62 -10.67 13.20
CA ILE A 129 4.75 -10.07 13.90
C ILE A 129 6.02 -10.78 13.48
N VAL A 130 6.79 -10.09 12.66
CA VAL A 130 8.08 -10.56 12.14
C VAL A 130 9.15 -10.29 13.19
N PRO A 131 10.00 -11.26 13.55
CA PRO A 131 10.81 -11.20 14.77
C PRO A 131 11.90 -10.12 14.78
N ASN A 132 12.42 -9.74 13.62
CA ASN A 132 13.48 -8.74 13.48
C ASN A 132 13.52 -8.16 12.06
N GLN A 133 14.37 -7.15 11.84
CA GLN A 133 14.56 -6.45 10.58
C GLN A 133 15.28 -7.27 9.49
N SER A 134 15.78 -8.47 9.77
CA SER A 134 16.43 -9.35 8.79
C SER A 134 15.58 -10.57 8.44
N THR A 135 14.29 -10.55 8.79
CA THR A 135 13.37 -11.65 8.53
C THR A 135 12.26 -11.17 7.62
N ASP A 136 11.91 -11.96 6.61
CA ASP A 136 10.81 -11.65 5.71
C ASP A 136 9.47 -12.10 6.31
N GLY A 137 8.38 -11.40 5.98
CA GLY A 137 7.04 -11.80 6.42
C GLY A 137 6.47 -12.93 5.57
N ILE A 138 6.34 -12.69 4.27
CA ILE A 138 5.82 -13.67 3.30
C ILE A 138 6.78 -13.76 2.13
N ARG A 139 7.13 -14.98 1.73
CA ARG A 139 7.94 -15.24 0.54
C ARG A 139 7.10 -15.92 -0.54
N VAL A 140 7.05 -15.30 -1.72
CA VAL A 140 6.36 -15.84 -2.91
C VAL A 140 7.40 -16.42 -3.85
N SER A 141 7.30 -17.71 -4.19
CA SER A 141 8.26 -18.42 -5.05
C SER A 141 7.62 -18.98 -6.32
N THR A 142 6.56 -18.33 -6.79
CA THR A 142 5.78 -18.75 -7.95
C THR A 142 4.93 -17.59 -8.49
N SER A 143 4.19 -17.82 -9.58
CA SER A 143 3.40 -16.82 -10.28
C SER A 143 1.89 -16.92 -9.99
N ASP A 144 1.15 -15.89 -10.40
CA ASP A 144 -0.31 -15.81 -10.36
C ASP A 144 -0.90 -15.94 -8.95
N ILE A 145 -0.27 -15.27 -7.98
CA ILE A 145 -0.64 -15.32 -6.58
C ILE A 145 -1.50 -14.12 -6.19
N GLY A 146 -2.55 -14.34 -5.41
CA GLY A 146 -3.30 -13.26 -4.77
C GLY A 146 -3.12 -13.23 -3.27
N ILE A 147 -2.67 -12.13 -2.69
CA ILE A 147 -2.50 -11.94 -1.24
C ILE A 147 -3.38 -10.78 -0.78
N ASP A 148 -4.41 -11.09 0.00
CA ASP A 148 -5.22 -10.09 0.69
C ASP A 148 -4.79 -9.98 2.16
N LEU A 149 -4.25 -8.82 2.55
CA LEU A 149 -3.88 -8.56 3.93
C LEU A 149 -5.11 -8.32 4.83
N ASN A 150 -6.31 -8.20 4.26
CA ASN A 150 -7.60 -8.17 4.95
C ASN A 150 -7.64 -7.15 6.11
N ASN A 151 -7.07 -5.98 5.86
CA ASN A 151 -6.85 -4.89 6.82
C ASN A 151 -5.98 -5.23 8.04
N PHE A 152 -5.38 -6.42 8.08
CA PHE A 152 -4.30 -6.76 9.02
C PHE A 152 -2.97 -6.15 8.57
N ALA A 153 -1.97 -6.32 9.44
CA ALA A 153 -0.65 -5.75 9.24
C ALA A 153 0.44 -6.81 9.38
N ILE A 154 1.49 -6.65 8.57
CA ILE A 154 2.80 -7.28 8.77
C ILE A 154 3.68 -6.25 9.47
N ILE A 155 4.08 -6.55 10.71
CA ILE A 155 4.73 -5.59 11.60
C ILE A 155 6.04 -6.21 12.10
N ARG A 156 7.14 -5.46 12.02
CA ARG A 156 8.36 -5.86 12.71
C ARG A 156 8.15 -5.74 14.22
N SER A 157 8.55 -6.76 14.96
CA SER A 157 8.62 -6.73 16.42
C SER A 157 9.31 -5.46 16.93
N GLY A 158 8.68 -4.78 17.88
CA GLY A 158 9.08 -3.48 18.41
C GLY A 158 8.47 -2.27 17.70
N CYS A 159 7.76 -2.45 16.57
CA CYS A 159 7.04 -1.37 15.89
C CYS A 159 5.54 -1.33 16.17
N GLU A 160 5.03 -2.25 17.00
CA GLU A 160 3.61 -2.34 17.33
C GLU A 160 3.14 -1.10 18.09
N GLY A 161 2.07 -0.47 17.61
CA GLY A 161 1.44 0.66 18.29
C GLY A 161 2.28 1.95 18.33
N LEU A 162 3.43 1.99 17.67
CA LEU A 162 4.24 3.20 17.59
C LEU A 162 3.56 4.28 16.77
N THR A 163 3.71 5.53 17.22
CA THR A 163 3.31 6.74 16.50
C THR A 163 4.53 7.55 16.01
N THR A 164 5.74 7.10 16.35
CA THR A 164 7.01 7.70 15.99
C THR A 164 7.82 6.75 15.12
N ASP A 165 8.89 7.27 14.52
CA ASP A 165 9.76 6.54 13.60
C ASP A 165 10.19 5.15 14.12
N CYS A 166 10.01 4.13 13.28
CA CYS A 166 10.48 2.76 13.52
C CYS A 166 11.43 2.28 12.41
N THR A 167 12.00 3.20 11.63
CA THR A 167 12.79 2.87 10.45
C THR A 167 14.10 2.18 10.87
N PRO A 168 14.36 0.95 10.41
CA PRO A 168 15.62 0.26 10.69
C PRO A 168 16.80 0.92 9.97
N THR A 169 17.97 0.92 10.61
CA THR A 169 19.24 1.40 10.02
C THR A 169 20.02 0.31 9.27
N TRP A 170 19.66 -0.96 9.48
CA TRP A 170 20.21 -2.13 8.80
C TRP A 170 19.14 -3.23 8.71
N GLY A 171 19.40 -4.29 7.94
CA GLY A 171 18.47 -5.41 7.79
C GLY A 171 18.25 -5.79 6.32
N SER A 172 17.78 -7.01 6.11
CA SER A 172 17.46 -7.60 4.82
C SER A 172 15.99 -8.02 4.69
N GLY A 173 15.22 -7.93 5.78
CA GLY A 173 13.87 -8.47 5.86
C GLY A 173 12.84 -7.58 5.17
N SER A 174 12.03 -8.18 4.31
CA SER A 174 10.94 -7.57 3.56
C SER A 174 9.58 -7.98 4.12
N GLY A 175 8.56 -7.12 4.02
CA GLY A 175 7.21 -7.50 4.46
C GLY A 175 6.64 -8.62 3.61
N ILE A 176 6.69 -8.45 2.29
CA ILE A 176 6.36 -9.45 1.29
C ILE A 176 7.43 -9.40 0.21
N GLU A 177 7.96 -10.55 -0.16
CA GLU A 177 9.10 -10.65 -1.07
C GLU A 177 8.93 -11.81 -2.05
N ARG A 178 9.26 -11.56 -3.32
CA ARG A 178 9.47 -12.60 -4.32
C ARG A 178 10.74 -13.39 -4.05
N ASN A 179 10.89 -14.58 -4.62
CA ASN A 179 12.15 -15.32 -4.52
C ASN A 179 13.29 -14.53 -5.22
N ASP A 180 14.35 -14.21 -4.47
CA ASP A 180 15.47 -13.36 -4.88
C ASP A 180 16.11 -13.76 -6.22
N ASN A 181 16.06 -15.05 -6.55
CA ASN A 181 16.67 -15.58 -7.77
C ASN A 181 15.78 -15.45 -9.01
N GLN A 182 14.54 -14.94 -8.91
CA GLN A 182 13.57 -14.94 -10.01
C GLN A 182 12.79 -13.62 -10.08
N ALA A 183 13.33 -12.62 -10.79
CA ALA A 183 12.56 -11.41 -11.13
C ALA A 183 11.38 -11.69 -12.08
N THR A 184 11.38 -12.88 -12.68
CA THR A 184 10.41 -13.33 -13.67
C THR A 184 9.14 -13.94 -13.07
N ASP A 185 9.01 -14.06 -11.74
CA ASP A 185 7.73 -14.44 -11.14
C ASP A 185 6.68 -13.37 -11.48
N ARG A 186 5.56 -13.79 -12.09
CA ARG A 186 4.58 -12.88 -12.68
C ARG A 186 3.27 -12.86 -11.92
N GLY A 187 2.52 -11.77 -12.05
CA GLY A 187 1.10 -11.77 -11.71
C GLY A 187 0.81 -11.90 -10.21
N THR A 188 1.77 -11.55 -9.35
CA THR A 188 1.51 -11.50 -7.90
C THR A 188 0.75 -10.22 -7.57
N SER A 189 -0.41 -10.36 -6.93
CA SER A 189 -1.22 -9.26 -6.43
C SER A 189 -1.20 -9.21 -4.90
N VAL A 190 -1.03 -8.02 -4.33
CA VAL A 190 -1.06 -7.76 -2.89
C VAL A 190 -2.02 -6.62 -2.62
N LYS A 191 -2.94 -6.79 -1.67
CA LYS A 191 -3.94 -5.77 -1.35
C LYS A 191 -4.32 -5.62 0.13
N ASN A 192 -4.89 -4.47 0.46
CA ASN A 192 -5.69 -4.19 1.67
C ASN A 192 -4.99 -4.43 3.01
N GLY A 193 -4.00 -3.62 3.40
CA GLY A 193 -3.39 -3.80 4.71
C GLY A 193 -2.30 -2.81 5.04
N SER A 194 -1.48 -3.16 6.03
CA SER A 194 -0.32 -2.35 6.40
C SER A 194 0.96 -3.17 6.50
N ILE A 195 2.09 -2.55 6.15
CA ILE A 195 3.42 -3.13 6.35
C ILE A 195 4.30 -2.10 7.06
N ILE A 196 4.89 -2.49 8.18
CA ILE A 196 5.45 -1.53 9.15
C ILE A 196 6.82 -2.00 9.65
N GLY A 197 7.86 -1.18 9.44
CA GLY A 197 9.15 -1.35 10.12
C GLY A 197 10.10 -2.34 9.46
N MET A 198 9.98 -2.62 8.16
CA MET A 198 10.76 -3.66 7.49
C MET A 198 12.21 -3.24 7.24
N GLY A 199 13.15 -4.20 7.34
CA GLY A 199 14.59 -3.94 7.22
C GLY A 199 15.09 -3.74 5.80
N GLN A 200 14.30 -4.07 4.79
CA GLN A 200 14.62 -3.83 3.39
C GLN A 200 13.42 -3.17 2.70
N TYR A 201 12.47 -3.96 2.21
CA TYR A 201 11.30 -3.46 1.49
C TYR A 201 10.00 -3.65 2.27
N GLY A 202 9.01 -2.81 2.02
CA GLY A 202 7.63 -3.13 2.42
C GLY A 202 7.11 -4.29 1.56
N VAL A 203 7.14 -4.08 0.24
CA VAL A 203 6.76 -5.05 -0.79
C VAL A 203 7.84 -5.10 -1.86
N LEU A 204 8.33 -6.30 -2.19
CA LEU A 204 9.20 -6.58 -3.34
C LEU A 204 8.56 -7.67 -4.21
N LEU A 205 8.11 -7.34 -5.42
CA LEU A 205 7.46 -8.29 -6.33
C LEU A 205 8.13 -8.32 -7.71
N GLY A 206 7.75 -9.31 -8.52
CA GLY A 206 8.28 -9.53 -9.86
C GLY A 206 7.50 -8.76 -10.93
N GLU A 207 7.48 -9.29 -12.15
CA GLU A 207 6.84 -8.68 -13.32
C GLU A 207 5.30 -8.74 -13.20
N GLN A 208 4.61 -7.81 -13.85
CA GLN A 208 3.14 -7.82 -13.94
C GLN A 208 2.46 -7.88 -12.57
N ALA A 209 3.11 -7.35 -11.53
CA ALA A 209 2.61 -7.36 -10.18
C ALA A 209 1.49 -6.33 -10.00
N GLU A 210 0.61 -6.55 -9.02
CA GLU A 210 -0.43 -5.58 -8.65
C GLU A 210 -0.37 -5.27 -7.15
N VAL A 211 -0.12 -4.02 -6.79
CA VAL A 211 -0.04 -3.59 -5.39
C VAL A 211 -1.08 -2.53 -5.13
N THR A 212 -2.08 -2.83 -4.28
CA THR A 212 -3.25 -1.95 -4.10
C THR A 212 -3.66 -1.73 -2.65
N ASN A 213 -4.09 -0.50 -2.34
CA ASN A 213 -4.69 -0.18 -1.03
C ASN A 213 -3.83 -0.60 0.18
N LEU A 214 -2.51 -0.40 0.09
CA LEU A 214 -1.57 -0.65 1.17
C LEU A 214 -1.18 0.64 1.90
N ARG A 215 -0.91 0.50 3.21
CA ARG A 215 -0.30 1.52 4.06
C ARG A 215 1.08 1.04 4.50
N ILE A 216 2.13 1.53 3.84
CA ILE A 216 3.50 1.07 4.05
C ILE A 216 4.31 2.19 4.69
N ARG A 217 5.05 1.86 5.76
CA ARG A 217 5.93 2.82 6.43
C ARG A 217 7.12 2.23 7.14
N TRP A 218 8.12 3.08 7.37
CA TRP A 218 9.33 2.79 8.14
C TRP A 218 10.14 1.65 7.55
N THR A 219 10.43 1.74 6.26
CA THR A 219 11.27 0.77 5.53
C THR A 219 12.66 1.34 5.33
N ARG A 220 13.71 0.52 5.49
CA ARG A 220 15.10 0.98 5.27
C ARG A 220 15.40 1.32 3.82
N GLN A 221 14.81 0.59 2.88
CA GLN A 221 14.93 0.89 1.45
C GLN A 221 13.57 1.37 0.94
N HIS A 222 13.06 0.78 -0.14
CA HIS A 222 11.83 1.23 -0.76
C HIS A 222 10.59 0.74 -0.02
N GLY A 223 9.52 1.53 -0.05
CA GLY A 223 8.23 1.08 0.44
C GLY A 223 7.68 -0.03 -0.46
N ILE A 224 7.60 0.24 -1.76
CA ILE A 224 7.15 -0.70 -2.80
C ILE A 224 8.22 -0.77 -3.89
N SER A 225 8.61 -1.99 -4.27
CA SER A 225 9.46 -2.27 -5.43
C SER A 225 8.83 -3.37 -6.28
N VAL A 226 8.53 -3.09 -7.54
CA VAL A 226 7.89 -4.03 -8.48
C VAL A 226 8.62 -4.03 -9.82
N ALA A 227 8.72 -5.18 -10.48
CA ALA A 227 9.38 -5.27 -11.78
C ALA A 227 8.45 -4.81 -12.93
N GLU A 228 8.83 -5.10 -14.17
CA GLU A 228 8.23 -4.52 -15.38
C GLU A 228 6.74 -4.84 -15.55
N GLY A 229 6.00 -3.93 -16.19
CA GLY A 229 4.59 -4.11 -16.53
C GLY A 229 3.66 -4.16 -15.32
N SER A 230 4.09 -3.64 -14.17
CA SER A 230 3.36 -3.74 -12.90
C SER A 230 2.37 -2.58 -12.70
N ARG A 231 1.44 -2.76 -11.77
CA ARG A 231 0.40 -1.81 -11.39
C ARG A 231 0.49 -1.49 -9.91
N VAL A 232 0.75 -0.23 -9.56
CA VAL A 232 0.83 0.24 -8.16
C VAL A 232 -0.23 1.31 -7.95
N ILE A 233 -1.33 0.95 -7.26
CA ILE A 233 -2.56 1.76 -7.28
C ILE A 233 -3.12 2.04 -5.88
N GLY A 234 -3.41 3.30 -5.58
CA GLY A 234 -4.17 3.65 -4.38
C GLY A 234 -3.45 3.36 -3.06
N ASN A 235 -2.12 3.39 -3.05
CA ASN A 235 -1.31 3.10 -1.86
C ASN A 235 -0.94 4.38 -1.11
N THR A 236 -0.73 4.27 0.19
CA THR A 236 -0.10 5.28 1.03
C THR A 236 1.26 4.78 1.47
N VAL A 237 2.35 5.43 1.02
CA VAL A 237 3.72 5.00 1.29
C VAL A 237 4.53 6.16 1.87
N TYR A 238 5.10 5.97 3.06
CA TYR A 238 5.77 7.08 3.73
C TYR A 238 6.87 6.66 4.70
N GLN A 239 7.85 7.56 4.90
CA GLN A 239 8.98 7.32 5.79
C GLN A 239 9.77 6.05 5.42
N SER A 240 9.98 5.85 4.11
CA SER A 240 10.98 4.94 3.56
C SER A 240 12.32 5.66 3.44
N SER A 241 13.47 5.05 3.78
CA SER A 241 14.75 5.79 3.73
C SER A 241 15.28 6.03 2.32
N LEU A 242 14.76 5.32 1.31
CA LEU A 242 15.04 5.58 -0.11
C LEU A 242 13.74 6.01 -0.80
N TYR A 243 13.41 5.45 -1.96
CA TYR A 243 12.18 5.77 -2.68
C TYR A 243 10.92 5.29 -1.97
N GLY A 244 9.82 6.03 -2.08
CA GLY A 244 8.52 5.50 -1.66
C GLY A 244 8.09 4.33 -2.55
N ILE A 245 8.00 4.58 -3.85
CA ILE A 245 7.63 3.58 -4.87
C ILE A 245 8.74 3.53 -5.93
N TRP A 246 9.22 2.33 -6.24
CA TRP A 246 10.04 2.04 -7.41
C TRP A 246 9.32 1.02 -8.31
N ALA A 247 8.88 1.46 -9.49
CA ALA A 247 8.29 0.58 -10.49
C ALA A 247 9.17 0.55 -11.74
N TYR A 248 9.45 -0.62 -12.29
CA TYR A 248 10.29 -0.72 -13.49
C TYR A 248 9.47 -0.43 -14.77
N ASN A 249 10.08 -0.66 -15.94
CA ASN A 249 9.57 -0.28 -17.25
C ASN A 249 8.11 -0.70 -17.52
N GLY A 250 7.38 0.12 -18.27
CA GLY A 250 6.01 -0.15 -18.70
C GLY A 250 5.00 -0.27 -17.56
N SER A 251 5.31 0.29 -16.39
CA SER A 251 4.44 0.19 -15.22
C SER A 251 3.38 1.29 -15.19
N THR A 252 2.30 1.05 -14.46
CA THR A 252 1.26 2.04 -14.14
C THR A 252 1.29 2.37 -12.65
N VAL A 253 1.53 3.63 -12.30
CA VAL A 253 1.51 4.13 -10.93
C VAL A 253 0.40 5.16 -10.79
N LEU A 254 -0.70 4.79 -10.11
CA LEU A 254 -1.97 5.52 -10.15
C LEU A 254 -2.53 5.81 -8.76
N GLY A 255 -2.91 7.05 -8.48
CA GLY A 255 -3.73 7.36 -7.29
C GLY A 255 -3.02 7.15 -5.95
N ASN A 256 -1.67 7.20 -5.90
CA ASN A 256 -0.91 6.94 -4.68
C ASN A 256 -0.64 8.24 -3.90
N THR A 257 -0.54 8.13 -2.58
CA THR A 257 -0.05 9.21 -1.69
C THR A 257 1.32 8.82 -1.15
N VAL A 258 2.36 9.54 -1.52
CA VAL A 258 3.76 9.15 -1.27
C VAL A 258 4.55 10.31 -0.66
N TYR A 259 5.00 10.16 0.59
CA TYR A 259 5.54 11.31 1.32
C TYR A 259 6.58 10.99 2.39
N LEU A 260 7.40 12.00 2.73
CA LEU A 260 8.43 11.88 3.78
C LEU A 260 9.41 10.72 3.54
N ASN A 261 9.68 10.38 2.28
CA ASN A 261 10.68 9.38 1.92
C ASN A 261 12.05 10.04 1.74
N GLY A 262 13.13 9.29 1.96
CA GLY A 262 14.49 9.83 1.95
C GLY A 262 15.04 10.13 0.55
N GLY A 263 14.56 9.43 -0.48
CA GLY A 263 14.82 9.73 -1.89
C GLY A 263 13.56 10.26 -2.58
N ASP A 264 13.40 9.94 -3.86
CA ASP A 264 12.20 10.26 -4.64
C ASP A 264 10.92 9.71 -4.00
N GLY A 265 9.80 10.41 -4.18
CA GLY A 265 8.50 9.86 -3.85
C GLY A 265 8.20 8.64 -4.73
N ILE A 266 8.12 8.89 -6.04
CA ILE A 266 7.80 7.88 -7.05
C ILE A 266 8.90 7.86 -8.10
N HIS A 267 9.53 6.71 -8.29
CA HIS A 267 10.54 6.47 -9.32
C HIS A 267 10.03 5.39 -10.29
N VAL A 268 9.94 5.71 -11.59
CA VAL A 268 9.49 4.75 -12.60
C VAL A 268 10.43 4.61 -13.80
N GLY A 269 10.48 3.38 -14.33
CA GLY A 269 11.20 3.05 -15.56
C GLY A 269 10.54 3.58 -16.84
N GLU A 270 11.10 3.20 -17.98
CA GLU A 270 10.74 3.70 -19.31
C GLU A 270 9.31 3.34 -19.72
N GLY A 271 8.68 4.20 -20.53
CA GLY A 271 7.36 3.93 -21.11
C GLY A 271 6.26 3.75 -20.06
N SER A 272 6.44 4.30 -18.85
CA SER A 272 5.50 4.14 -17.75
C SER A 272 4.39 5.20 -17.79
N THR A 273 3.27 4.91 -17.11
CA THR A 273 2.19 5.86 -16.87
C THR A 273 2.13 6.20 -15.39
N VAL A 274 2.24 7.48 -15.05
CA VAL A 274 2.17 7.99 -13.67
C VAL A 274 1.07 9.02 -13.60
N SER A 275 -0.04 8.70 -12.94
CA SER A 275 -1.16 9.63 -12.86
C SER A 275 -1.90 9.67 -11.53
N ASP A 276 -2.57 10.79 -11.26
CA ASP A 276 -3.38 11.02 -10.07
C ASP A 276 -2.64 10.82 -8.74
N ASN A 277 -1.30 10.95 -8.72
CA ASN A 277 -0.52 10.75 -7.51
C ASN A 277 -0.31 12.07 -6.76
N THR A 278 -0.20 11.97 -5.44
CA THR A 278 0.23 13.06 -4.55
C THR A 278 1.59 12.70 -3.95
N ALA A 279 2.64 13.41 -4.36
CA ALA A 279 4.01 13.20 -3.89
C ALA A 279 4.55 14.44 -3.17
N TYR A 280 4.86 14.33 -1.87
CA TYR A 280 5.27 15.51 -1.11
C TYR A 280 6.27 15.26 0.01
N GLN A 281 7.09 16.27 0.31
CA GLN A 281 8.09 16.19 1.39
C GLN A 281 9.03 14.99 1.25
N ASN A 282 9.30 14.55 0.04
CA ASN A 282 10.31 13.54 -0.24
C ASN A 282 11.68 14.22 -0.36
N GLY A 283 12.76 13.49 -0.03
CA GLY A 283 14.11 14.04 0.01
C GLY A 283 14.74 14.25 -1.38
N GLY A 284 14.26 13.54 -2.40
CA GLY A 284 14.60 13.74 -3.81
C GLY A 284 13.44 14.35 -4.58
N ASP A 285 13.21 13.85 -5.81
CA ASP A 285 12.12 14.32 -6.65
C ASP A 285 10.75 13.92 -6.06
N GLY A 286 9.71 14.70 -6.34
CA GLY A 286 8.35 14.23 -6.09
C GLY A 286 8.05 12.99 -6.94
N ILE A 287 8.26 13.15 -8.24
CA ILE A 287 8.06 12.11 -9.26
C ILE A 287 9.24 12.14 -10.22
N HIS A 288 9.89 11.00 -10.40
CA HIS A 288 10.97 10.78 -11.35
C HIS A 288 10.56 9.71 -12.35
N THR A 289 10.59 10.03 -13.65
CA THR A 289 10.33 9.04 -14.71
C THR A 289 11.47 8.96 -15.71
N SER A 290 11.73 7.76 -16.22
CA SER A 290 12.62 7.56 -17.37
C SER A 290 11.92 7.94 -18.70
N PHE A 291 12.59 7.64 -19.82
CA PHE A 291 12.21 8.03 -21.19
C PHE A 291 10.80 7.59 -21.60
N GLY A 292 10.17 8.40 -22.45
CA GLY A 292 8.92 8.05 -23.13
C GLY A 292 7.73 7.81 -22.20
N SER A 293 7.76 8.37 -20.99
CA SER A 293 6.72 8.17 -19.99
C SER A 293 5.57 9.17 -20.16
N THR A 294 4.40 8.84 -19.62
CA THR A 294 3.26 9.76 -19.51
C THR A 294 3.04 10.10 -18.04
N VAL A 295 3.07 11.39 -17.72
CA VAL A 295 2.92 11.92 -16.36
C VAL A 295 1.76 12.90 -16.34
N SER A 296 0.62 12.52 -15.78
CA SER A 296 -0.58 13.36 -15.81
C SER A 296 -1.31 13.49 -14.48
N ASP A 297 -1.94 14.64 -14.24
CA ASP A 297 -2.86 14.83 -13.09
C ASP A 297 -2.20 14.63 -11.71
N ASN A 298 -0.89 14.79 -11.61
CA ASN A 298 -0.17 14.61 -10.34
C ASN A 298 -0.03 15.92 -9.57
N THR A 299 0.08 15.80 -8.25
CA THR A 299 0.41 16.91 -7.35
C THR A 299 1.75 16.63 -6.67
N ALA A 300 2.76 17.45 -6.96
CA ALA A 300 4.11 17.32 -6.40
C ALA A 300 4.55 18.58 -5.64
N TYR A 301 4.76 18.49 -4.33
CA TYR A 301 5.10 19.68 -3.54
C TYR A 301 6.05 19.48 -2.37
N ARG A 302 6.85 20.51 -2.08
CA ARG A 302 7.80 20.51 -0.97
C ARG A 302 8.76 19.32 -1.00
N ASN A 303 9.12 18.84 -2.19
CA ASN A 303 10.15 17.83 -2.35
C ASN A 303 11.54 18.50 -2.36
N GLY A 304 12.55 17.73 -1.96
CA GLY A 304 13.93 18.20 -1.77
C GLY A 304 14.71 18.41 -3.08
N ASP A 305 14.14 17.99 -4.21
CA ASP A 305 14.65 18.31 -5.55
C ASP A 305 13.49 18.75 -6.45
N ASP A 306 13.39 18.27 -7.69
CA ASP A 306 12.34 18.69 -8.62
C ASP A 306 10.96 18.19 -8.16
N GLY A 307 9.91 18.95 -8.46
CA GLY A 307 8.54 18.45 -8.29
C GLY A 307 8.31 17.23 -9.16
N ILE A 308 8.62 17.36 -10.45
CA ILE A 308 8.54 16.30 -11.44
C ILE A 308 9.76 16.37 -12.35
N TYR A 309 10.55 15.30 -12.37
CA TYR A 309 11.60 15.07 -13.34
C TYR A 309 11.15 13.99 -14.35
N THR A 310 11.35 14.24 -15.64
CA THR A 310 11.07 13.27 -16.70
C THR A 310 12.19 13.19 -17.72
N GLY A 311 12.57 11.97 -18.09
CA GLY A 311 13.48 11.70 -19.20
C GLY A 311 12.90 12.06 -20.58
N SER A 312 13.76 12.00 -21.60
CA SER A 312 13.48 12.37 -22.99
C SER A 312 12.21 11.75 -23.57
N GLY A 313 11.51 12.49 -24.43
CA GLY A 313 10.34 12.04 -25.18
C GLY A 313 9.08 11.80 -24.33
N SER A 314 9.08 12.25 -23.07
CA SER A 314 7.94 12.10 -22.17
C SER A 314 6.82 13.11 -22.45
N THR A 315 5.60 12.77 -22.06
CA THR A 315 4.44 13.67 -22.07
C THR A 315 4.05 14.01 -20.63
N ILE A 316 3.98 15.30 -20.32
CA ILE A 316 3.75 15.83 -18.98
C ILE A 316 2.57 16.78 -19.04
N SER A 317 1.41 16.35 -18.52
CA SER A 317 0.17 17.11 -18.66
C SER A 317 -0.61 17.31 -17.36
N ASP A 318 -1.21 18.48 -17.19
CA ASP A 318 -2.22 18.72 -16.14
C ASP A 318 -1.71 18.47 -14.70
N ASN A 319 -0.40 18.58 -14.48
CA ASN A 319 0.20 18.42 -13.16
C ASN A 319 0.25 19.74 -12.39
N THR A 320 0.24 19.65 -11.07
CA THR A 320 0.48 20.77 -10.16
C THR A 320 1.78 20.55 -9.40
N ALA A 321 2.78 21.42 -9.60
CA ALA A 321 4.04 21.36 -8.87
C ALA A 321 4.36 22.67 -8.15
N TYR A 322 4.53 22.64 -6.82
CA TYR A 322 4.74 23.86 -6.06
C TYR A 322 5.68 23.72 -4.87
N ARG A 323 6.45 24.78 -4.60
CA ARG A 323 7.36 24.88 -3.44
C ARG A 323 8.30 23.68 -3.31
N ASN A 324 8.77 23.14 -4.41
CA ASN A 324 9.88 22.18 -4.41
C ASN A 324 11.21 22.94 -4.35
N GLU A 325 12.23 22.34 -3.73
CA GLU A 325 13.57 22.94 -3.61
C GLU A 325 14.28 23.01 -4.98
N GLY A 326 13.94 22.11 -5.91
CA GLY A 326 14.34 22.15 -7.31
C GLY A 326 13.34 22.89 -8.20
N ASP A 327 13.20 22.41 -9.42
CA ASP A 327 12.26 22.92 -10.41
C ASP A 327 10.82 22.46 -10.11
N GLY A 328 9.83 23.16 -10.69
CA GLY A 328 8.46 22.63 -10.72
C GLY A 328 8.38 21.38 -11.61
N ILE A 329 8.80 21.55 -12.86
CA ILE A 329 8.99 20.46 -13.83
C ILE A 329 10.35 20.62 -14.49
N HIS A 330 11.11 19.53 -14.54
CA HIS A 330 12.29 19.36 -15.37
C HIS A 330 12.00 18.28 -16.41
N ALA A 331 11.86 18.70 -17.67
CA ALA A 331 11.57 17.80 -18.77
C ALA A 331 12.72 17.75 -19.78
N ASP A 332 13.15 16.53 -20.09
CA ASP A 332 14.26 16.29 -20.99
C ASP A 332 13.91 16.36 -22.48
N PHE A 333 14.88 16.01 -23.34
CA PHE A 333 14.86 16.29 -24.77
C PHE A 333 13.60 15.74 -25.44
N GLY A 334 12.96 16.56 -26.27
CA GLY A 334 11.77 16.14 -27.03
C GLY A 334 10.51 15.89 -26.21
N ALA A 335 10.47 16.32 -24.93
CA ALA A 335 9.27 16.20 -24.11
C ALA A 335 8.13 17.14 -24.57
N THR A 336 6.89 16.77 -24.25
CA THR A 336 5.70 17.62 -24.43
C THR A 336 5.15 17.99 -23.07
N VAL A 337 5.09 19.30 -22.77
CA VAL A 337 4.68 19.81 -21.45
C VAL A 337 3.45 20.72 -21.59
N ASN A 338 2.28 20.30 -21.12
CA ASN A 338 1.04 21.06 -21.33
C ASN A 338 0.08 21.11 -20.14
N GLY A 339 -0.66 22.21 -19.98
CA GLY A 339 -1.71 22.29 -18.96
C GLY A 339 -1.22 22.27 -17.50
N ASN A 340 0.10 22.36 -17.26
CA ASN A 340 0.64 22.24 -15.91
C ASN A 340 0.56 23.58 -15.15
N THR A 341 0.39 23.49 -13.83
CA THR A 341 0.41 24.65 -12.91
C THR A 341 1.64 24.57 -12.01
N LEU A 342 2.59 25.47 -12.21
CA LEU A 342 3.90 25.49 -11.55
C LEU A 342 4.03 26.75 -10.72
N ASN A 343 4.26 26.62 -9.42
CA ASN A 343 4.07 27.73 -8.49
C ASN A 343 5.12 27.78 -7.37
N PHE A 344 5.90 28.85 -7.32
CA PHE A 344 6.88 29.12 -6.26
C PHE A 344 7.83 27.95 -5.98
N ASN A 345 8.30 27.25 -7.01
CA ASN A 345 9.45 26.34 -6.90
C ASN A 345 10.75 27.15 -6.80
N GLU A 346 11.75 26.65 -6.07
CA GLU A 346 12.93 27.44 -5.68
C GLU A 346 13.96 27.61 -6.80
N SER A 347 14.09 26.63 -7.71
CA SER A 347 14.89 26.76 -8.95
C SER A 347 14.04 27.35 -10.08
N MET A 348 13.67 26.58 -11.11
CA MET A 348 12.85 27.04 -12.23
C MET A 348 11.41 26.60 -12.04
N GLN A 349 10.42 27.39 -12.48
CA GLN A 349 9.06 26.82 -12.57
C GLN A 349 9.04 25.72 -13.62
N LEU A 350 9.66 25.98 -14.79
CA LEU A 350 9.79 25.01 -15.87
C LEU A 350 11.21 25.02 -16.46
N ARG A 351 11.87 23.85 -16.48
CA ARG A 351 13.13 23.60 -17.19
C ARG A 351 12.90 22.60 -18.31
N LEU A 352 13.35 22.96 -19.51
CA LEU A 352 13.24 22.13 -20.72
C LEU A 352 14.61 22.00 -21.39
N SER A 353 14.97 20.78 -21.78
CA SER A 353 16.07 20.55 -22.71
C SER A 353 15.62 20.46 -24.18
N GLY A 354 16.55 20.35 -25.11
CA GLY A 354 16.34 20.64 -26.54
C GLY A 354 15.15 19.92 -27.19
N ALA A 355 14.55 20.54 -28.21
CA ALA A 355 13.42 19.99 -28.98
C ALA A 355 12.13 19.68 -28.18
N ALA A 356 12.04 20.07 -26.91
CA ALA A 356 10.79 19.99 -26.15
C ALA A 356 9.75 20.99 -26.67
N SER A 357 8.47 20.73 -26.41
CA SER A 357 7.37 21.68 -26.68
C SER A 357 6.60 21.97 -25.39
N TYR A 358 6.15 23.21 -25.23
CA TYR A 358 5.36 23.60 -24.06
C TYR A 358 4.23 24.57 -24.40
N TYR A 359 3.02 24.29 -23.92
CA TYR A 359 1.84 25.10 -24.21
C TYR A 359 0.76 24.98 -23.14
N GLY A 360 -0.05 26.02 -22.96
CA GLY A 360 -1.18 25.98 -22.00
C GLY A 360 -0.78 25.86 -20.54
N ASN A 361 0.48 26.10 -20.17
CA ASN A 361 0.94 26.00 -18.78
C ASN A 361 0.75 27.32 -18.03
N THR A 362 0.54 27.24 -16.71
CA THR A 362 0.52 28.40 -15.80
C THR A 362 1.78 28.38 -14.94
N LEU A 363 2.65 29.37 -15.11
CA LEU A 363 3.93 29.51 -14.41
C LEU A 363 3.89 30.73 -13.50
N ILE A 364 4.03 30.50 -12.19
CA ILE A 364 4.00 31.54 -11.16
C ILE A 364 5.33 31.52 -10.42
N SER A 365 6.13 32.56 -10.61
CA SER A 365 7.50 32.65 -10.10
C SER A 365 7.66 33.82 -9.13
N PRO A 366 8.54 33.72 -8.10
CA PRO A 366 8.86 34.85 -7.26
C PRO A 366 9.50 35.99 -8.06
N ASP A 367 10.39 35.64 -9.00
CA ASP A 367 11.17 36.54 -9.84
C ASP A 367 11.26 36.05 -11.30
N SER A 368 11.82 36.86 -12.20
CA SER A 368 11.97 36.52 -13.62
C SER A 368 13.02 35.45 -13.89
N ALA A 369 14.02 35.30 -13.02
CA ALA A 369 15.16 34.41 -13.23
C ALA A 369 14.76 32.94 -13.03
N SER A 370 13.81 32.69 -12.13
CA SER A 370 13.24 31.37 -11.81
C SER A 370 12.02 31.00 -12.65
N LEU A 371 11.65 31.79 -13.66
CA LEU A 371 10.39 31.55 -14.38
C LEU A 371 10.47 30.35 -15.32
N ILE A 372 11.37 30.38 -16.31
CA ILE A 372 11.49 29.33 -17.31
C ILE A 372 12.89 29.28 -17.92
N GLN A 373 13.47 28.08 -18.02
CA GLN A 373 14.67 27.81 -18.81
C GLN A 373 14.26 26.89 -19.96
N ALA A 374 14.05 27.46 -21.14
CA ALA A 374 13.54 26.71 -22.29
C ALA A 374 14.51 26.70 -23.48
N VAL A 375 14.90 25.50 -23.92
CA VAL A 375 15.51 25.23 -25.24
C VAL A 375 14.49 24.56 -26.19
N GLY A 376 13.20 24.83 -25.97
CA GLY A 376 12.07 24.20 -26.65
C GLY A 376 11.16 25.19 -27.39
N VAL A 377 10.15 24.67 -28.08
CA VAL A 377 9.16 25.44 -28.84
C VAL A 377 8.00 25.83 -27.94
N ASN A 378 7.74 27.14 -27.81
CA ASN A 378 6.55 27.65 -27.15
C ASN A 378 5.35 27.49 -28.09
N GLY A 379 4.47 26.53 -27.81
CA GLY A 379 3.26 26.26 -28.60
C GLY A 379 2.11 27.25 -28.33
N GLY A 380 2.29 28.21 -27.42
CA GLY A 380 1.31 29.24 -27.08
C GLY A 380 0.46 28.91 -25.85
N ALA A 381 -0.48 29.80 -25.53
CA ALA A 381 -1.40 29.69 -24.38
C ALA A 381 -0.76 29.54 -22.98
N ASN A 382 0.56 29.72 -22.85
CA ASN A 382 1.23 29.74 -21.55
C ASN A 382 0.96 31.08 -20.82
N VAL A 383 0.58 31.01 -19.55
CA VAL A 383 0.36 32.16 -18.66
C VAL A 383 1.53 32.26 -17.69
N CYS A 384 2.23 33.41 -17.69
CA CYS A 384 3.33 33.67 -16.78
C CYS A 384 3.01 34.84 -15.84
N TYR A 385 3.31 34.66 -14.55
CA TYR A 385 3.15 35.69 -13.52
C TYR A 385 4.40 35.77 -12.66
N ILE A 386 4.88 36.99 -12.45
CA ILE A 386 6.05 37.27 -11.61
C ILE A 386 5.62 38.13 -10.43
N SER A 387 5.86 37.64 -9.21
CA SER A 387 5.29 38.24 -8.01
C SER A 387 5.95 39.56 -7.60
N ASP A 388 7.25 39.73 -7.83
CA ASP A 388 8.03 40.91 -7.44
C ASP A 388 7.70 42.19 -8.23
N THR A 389 7.19 42.03 -9.45
CA THR A 389 6.87 43.13 -10.38
C THR A 389 5.38 43.37 -10.52
N ALA A 390 4.53 42.48 -9.96
CA ALA A 390 3.09 42.45 -10.22
C ALA A 390 2.73 42.52 -11.73
N THR A 391 3.65 42.10 -12.59
CA THR A 391 3.46 42.12 -14.05
C THR A 391 3.04 40.75 -14.55
N GLN A 392 1.89 40.71 -15.20
CA GLN A 392 1.47 39.56 -16.00
C GLN A 392 2.10 39.74 -17.39
N SER A 393 3.07 38.89 -17.73
CA SER A 393 3.70 38.90 -19.05
C SER A 393 3.35 37.60 -19.78
N ARG A 394 3.25 37.67 -21.12
CA ARG A 394 3.28 36.43 -21.90
C ARG A 394 4.61 35.74 -21.60
N CYS A 395 4.58 34.43 -21.38
CA CYS A 395 5.82 33.68 -21.19
C CYS A 395 6.79 34.00 -22.33
N PRO A 396 8.09 34.21 -22.04
CA PRO A 396 9.06 34.61 -23.05
C PRO A 396 8.99 33.65 -24.23
N VAL A 397 8.87 34.21 -25.43
CA VAL A 397 9.01 33.45 -26.66
C VAL A 397 10.51 33.21 -26.83
N PRO A 398 10.99 31.95 -26.85
CA PRO A 398 12.40 31.68 -27.06
C PRO A 398 12.83 32.27 -28.43
N PRO A 399 14.06 32.81 -28.54
CA PRO A 399 14.55 33.33 -29.81
C PRO A 399 14.55 32.23 -30.89
N PRO A 400 14.32 32.60 -32.17
CA PRO A 400 14.18 31.65 -33.28
C PRO A 400 15.42 30.81 -33.55
#